data_AF-A0A7X8M0E3-F1
#
_entry.id   AF-A0A7X8M0E3-F1
#
_cell.length_a   1.000
_cell.length_b   1.000
_cell.length_c   1.000
_cell.angle_alpha   90.00
_cell.angle_beta   90.00
_cell.angle_gamma   90.00
#
_symmetry.space_group_name_H-M   'P 1'
#
loop_
_entity.id
_entity.type
_entity.pdbx_description
1 polymer ?
#
loop_
_entity_poly.entity_id
_entity_poly.type
_entity_poly.pdbx_seq_one_letter_code
_entity_poly.pdbx_strand_id
1 'polypeptide(L)'
;MKQVNNKLSLQLDVSDFLPAGKEEKQSLVIMRESVSFWRDGVRRFKKNKIAMVSLTVVILVLIFAFIMPGFYPYSYEQQIRGSENLAPMKYSQQELEIKAAGDKVFPHILGTDSLGRDTMVRLMYGSRISLLVGLVASFLVLIIGSIYGSIAGYFGGKVDMIMMRIVDIIYTVPDILIIILLMVTLKYPLEDLANNVPGFEWINTIGVGLICIFIVFS
;
A
#
# COMPACT_ATOMS: atom_id res chain seq x y z
N MET A 1 -55.92 24.41 24.56
CA MET A 1 -54.90 23.87 25.48
C MET A 1 -53.95 23.00 24.68
N LYS A 2 -52.65 23.32 24.60
CA LYS A 2 -51.64 22.51 23.89
C LYS A 2 -51.41 21.23 24.69
N GLN A 3 -51.88 20.08 24.19
CA GLN A 3 -51.51 18.78 24.75
C GLN A 3 -50.00 18.57 24.52
N VAL A 4 -49.28 18.39 25.62
CA VAL A 4 -47.86 18.04 25.61
C VAL A 4 -47.78 16.57 25.23
N ASN A 5 -47.37 16.30 24.00
CA ASN A 5 -47.29 14.96 23.44
C ASN A 5 -46.16 14.18 24.13
N ASN A 6 -46.51 13.32 25.08
CA ASN A 6 -45.57 12.49 25.81
C ASN A 6 -45.27 11.23 24.98
N LYS A 7 -44.02 11.07 24.50
CA LYS A 7 -43.64 9.99 23.57
C LYS A 7 -43.79 8.57 24.12
N LEU A 8 -44.09 8.43 25.42
CA LEU A 8 -44.26 7.16 26.13
C LEU A 8 -45.71 6.91 26.58
N SER A 9 -46.63 7.85 26.39
CA SER A 9 -48.05 7.59 26.64
C SER A 9 -48.62 6.85 25.43
N LEU A 10 -49.18 5.66 25.66
CA LEU A 10 -49.92 4.86 24.67
C LEU A 10 -51.28 5.50 24.29
N GLN A 11 -51.35 6.83 24.34
CA GLN A 11 -52.51 7.61 23.92
C GLN A 11 -52.44 7.71 22.40
N LEU A 12 -52.97 6.69 21.75
CA LEU A 12 -53.15 6.65 20.31
C LEU A 12 -54.24 7.65 19.96
N ASP A 13 -53.88 8.74 19.29
CA ASP A 13 -54.86 9.71 18.80
C ASP A 13 -55.52 9.13 17.54
N VAL A 14 -56.85 9.22 17.44
CA VAL A 14 -57.60 8.65 16.32
C VAL A 14 -57.21 9.33 15.00
N SER A 15 -56.73 10.58 15.09
CA SER A 15 -56.19 11.32 13.94
C SER A 15 -54.94 10.71 13.32
N ASP A 16 -54.14 9.93 14.06
CA ASP A 16 -52.91 9.30 13.56
C ASP A 16 -53.19 8.15 12.58
N PHE A 17 -54.42 7.64 12.57
CA PHE A 17 -54.88 6.59 11.65
C PHE A 17 -55.62 7.13 10.43
N LEU A 18 -55.85 8.45 10.38
CA LEU A 18 -56.44 9.06 9.19
C LEU A 18 -55.42 9.03 8.05
N PRO A 19 -55.87 8.80 6.81
CA PRO A 19 -54.96 8.75 5.67
C PRO A 19 -54.22 10.08 5.53
N ALA A 20 -52.89 10.01 5.62
CA ALA A 20 -52.01 11.17 5.62
C ALA A 20 -52.33 12.14 4.48
N GLY A 21 -52.39 13.42 4.82
CA GLY A 21 -52.63 14.50 3.87
C GLY A 21 -51.56 14.56 2.78
N LYS A 22 -51.87 15.19 1.65
CA LYS A 22 -50.88 15.37 0.55
C LYS A 22 -49.63 16.13 1.03
N GLU A 23 -49.78 17.06 1.97
CA GLU A 23 -48.68 17.83 2.57
C GLU A 23 -47.82 16.98 3.53
N GLU A 24 -48.43 16.13 4.36
CA GLU A 24 -47.69 15.20 5.22
C GLU A 24 -46.88 14.20 4.41
N LYS A 25 -47.46 13.68 3.32
CA LYS A 25 -46.75 12.80 2.37
C LYS A 25 -45.54 13.49 1.74
N GLN A 26 -45.61 14.80 1.48
CA GLN A 26 -44.47 15.58 0.97
C GLN A 26 -43.40 15.80 2.04
N SER A 27 -43.78 15.99 3.31
CA SER A 27 -42.84 16.14 4.42
C SER A 27 -42.03 14.87 4.72
N LEU A 28 -42.61 13.69 4.46
CA LEU A 28 -41.94 12.39 4.62
C LEU A 28 -40.95 12.08 3.47
N VAL A 29 -41.08 12.76 2.34
CA VAL A 29 -40.11 12.69 1.24
C VAL A 29 -38.97 13.66 1.54
N ILE A 30 -38.17 13.33 2.56
CA ILE A 30 -36.90 14.01 2.80
C ILE A 30 -35.96 13.54 1.69
N MET A 31 -35.92 14.29 0.59
CA MET A 31 -34.91 14.13 -0.45
C MET A 31 -33.55 14.40 0.19
N ARG A 32 -32.83 13.34 0.58
CA ARG A 32 -31.41 13.48 0.87
C ARG A 32 -30.76 14.03 -0.39
N GLU A 33 -30.08 15.16 -0.25
CA GLU A 33 -29.32 15.76 -1.33
C GLU A 33 -28.43 14.68 -1.97
N SER A 34 -28.61 14.44 -3.27
CA SER A 34 -27.88 13.40 -3.99
C SER A 34 -26.42 13.82 -4.12
N VAL A 35 -25.62 13.46 -3.12
CA VAL A 35 -24.18 13.66 -3.19
C VAL A 35 -23.58 12.73 -4.25
N SER A 36 -22.64 13.24 -5.03
CA SER A 36 -21.84 12.44 -5.96
C SER A 36 -21.18 11.26 -5.25
N PHE A 37 -21.13 10.10 -5.90
CA PHE A 37 -20.53 8.86 -5.38
C PHE A 37 -19.15 9.08 -4.78
N TRP A 38 -18.28 9.83 -5.46
CA TRP A 38 -16.94 10.18 -4.99
C TRP A 38 -16.96 11.02 -3.71
N ARG A 39 -17.90 11.96 -3.62
CA ARG A 39 -18.04 12.84 -2.47
C ARG A 39 -18.53 12.06 -1.24
N ASP A 40 -19.46 11.13 -1.43
CA ASP A 40 -19.91 10.25 -0.35
C ASP A 40 -18.81 9.28 0.08
N GLY A 41 -18.05 8.71 -0.87
CA GLY A 41 -16.89 7.85 -0.60
C GLY A 41 -15.83 8.55 0.26
N VAL A 42 -15.40 9.76 -0.13
CA VAL A 42 -14.42 10.54 0.65
C VAL A 42 -14.96 10.89 2.04
N ARG A 43 -16.26 11.23 2.15
CA ARG A 43 -16.88 11.54 3.44
C ARG A 43 -16.87 10.34 4.37
N ARG A 44 -17.20 9.15 3.86
CA ARG A 44 -17.19 7.88 4.63
C ARG A 44 -15.77 7.49 5.03
N PHE A 45 -14.81 7.63 4.12
CA PHE A 45 -13.40 7.34 4.38
C PHE A 45 -12.85 8.23 5.51
N LYS A 46 -13.08 9.54 5.46
CA LYS A 46 -12.67 10.47 6.52
C LYS A 46 -13.33 10.22 7.88
N LYS A 47 -14.54 9.66 7.88
CA LYS A 47 -15.25 9.31 9.12
C LYS A 47 -14.70 8.05 9.78
N ASN A 48 -14.03 7.18 9.03
CA ASN A 48 -13.44 5.94 9.55
C ASN A 48 -12.07 6.23 10.18
N LYS A 49 -12.02 6.25 11.53
CA LYS A 49 -10.78 6.52 12.28
C LYS A 49 -9.66 5.52 11.97
N ILE A 50 -9.99 4.23 11.79
CA ILE A 50 -9.00 3.19 11.49
C ILE A 50 -8.36 3.45 10.12
N ALA A 51 -9.19 3.76 9.12
CA ALA A 51 -8.72 4.09 7.77
C ALA A 51 -7.87 5.37 7.74
N MET A 52 -8.20 6.36 8.59
CA MET A 52 -7.41 7.59 8.69
C MET A 52 -6.05 7.34 9.36
N VAL A 53 -5.98 6.49 10.38
CA VAL A 53 -4.71 6.13 11.03
C VAL A 53 -3.81 5.35 10.06
N SER A 54 -4.35 4.38 9.33
CA SER A 54 -3.56 3.63 8.33
C SER A 54 -3.07 4.56 7.22
N LEU A 55 -3.89 5.50 6.74
CA LEU A 55 -3.48 6.50 5.78
C LEU A 55 -2.31 7.35 6.30
N THR A 56 -2.37 7.80 7.57
CA THR A 56 -1.27 8.56 8.17
C THR A 56 0.03 7.74 8.20
N VAL A 57 -0.04 6.46 8.58
CA VAL A 57 1.13 5.58 8.58
C VAL A 57 1.71 5.42 7.17
N VAL A 58 0.86 5.19 6.16
CA VAL A 58 1.30 5.10 4.75
C VAL A 58 1.98 6.38 4.29
N ILE A 59 1.42 7.55 4.62
CA ILE A 59 2.03 8.85 4.30
C ILE A 59 3.40 9.00 4.97
N LEU A 60 3.54 8.61 6.23
CA LEU A 60 4.84 8.66 6.93
C LEU A 60 5.87 7.74 6.27
N VAL A 61 5.47 6.53 5.88
CA VAL A 61 6.35 5.59 5.16
C VAL A 61 6.75 6.14 3.79
N LEU A 62 5.83 6.80 3.06
CA LEU A 62 6.15 7.46 1.80
C LEU A 62 7.14 8.62 1.99
N ILE A 63 6.95 9.46 3.01
CA ILE A 63 7.91 10.53 3.35
C ILE A 63 9.27 9.92 3.69
N PHE A 64 9.28 8.87 4.51
CA PHE A 64 10.49 8.16 4.91
C PHE A 64 11.25 7.55 3.72
N ALA A 65 10.55 7.00 2.72
CA ALA A 65 11.18 6.38 1.56
C ALA A 65 11.58 7.38 0.46
N PHE A 66 10.78 8.42 0.21
CA PHE A 66 10.98 9.33 -0.93
C PHE A 66 11.66 10.65 -0.54
N ILE A 67 11.27 11.24 0.59
CA ILE A 67 11.71 12.58 0.97
C ILE A 67 12.97 12.52 1.84
N MET A 68 12.99 11.66 2.86
CA MET A 68 14.11 11.59 3.83
C MET A 68 15.49 11.31 3.21
N PRO A 69 15.65 10.45 2.18
CA PRO A 69 16.95 10.24 1.55
C PRO A 69 17.56 11.51 0.95
N GLY A 70 16.75 12.50 0.56
CA GLY A 70 17.24 13.76 0.03
C GLY A 70 17.83 14.70 1.10
N PHE A 71 17.52 14.47 2.38
CA PHE A 71 17.99 15.26 3.51
C PHE A 71 19.01 14.53 4.39
N TYR A 72 19.12 13.20 4.25
CA TYR A 72 20.04 12.42 5.04
C TYR A 72 21.48 12.59 4.51
N PRO A 73 22.48 12.83 5.38
CA PRO A 73 23.81 13.28 4.95
C PRO A 73 24.69 12.18 4.34
N TYR A 74 24.27 10.92 4.42
CA TYR A 74 25.01 9.77 3.91
C TYR A 74 24.40 9.27 2.60
N SER A 75 25.25 8.80 1.68
CA SER A 75 24.81 8.24 0.39
C SER A 75 24.70 6.71 0.44
N TYR A 76 23.84 6.14 -0.42
CA TYR A 76 23.61 4.70 -0.50
C TYR A 76 24.86 3.91 -0.90
N GLU A 77 25.67 4.48 -1.80
CA GLU A 77 26.90 3.86 -2.31
C GLU A 77 28.12 4.13 -1.43
N GLN A 78 27.99 5.03 -0.44
CA GLN A 78 29.09 5.43 0.40
C GLN A 78 29.55 4.29 1.30
N GLN A 79 30.87 4.08 1.32
CA GLN A 79 31.53 3.14 2.20
C GLN A 79 32.57 3.87 3.04
N ILE A 80 32.43 3.84 4.36
CA ILE A 80 33.31 4.54 5.29
C ILE A 80 34.19 3.52 6.01
N ARG A 81 35.46 3.43 5.59
CA ARG A 81 36.44 2.52 6.20
C ARG A 81 36.75 2.95 7.64
N GLY A 82 36.81 2.00 8.56
CA GLY A 82 36.96 2.26 10.00
C GLY A 82 35.64 2.53 10.72
N SER A 83 34.52 2.44 10.01
CA SER A 83 33.17 2.56 10.56
C SER A 83 32.42 1.23 10.50
N GLU A 84 33.11 0.09 10.55
CA GLU A 84 32.49 -1.22 10.42
C GLU A 84 31.73 -1.63 11.70
N ASN A 85 30.52 -2.17 11.56
CA ASN A 85 29.69 -2.71 12.65
C ASN A 85 29.45 -1.71 13.81
N LEU A 86 29.20 -0.44 13.51
CA LEU A 86 28.84 0.54 14.52
C LEU A 86 27.43 0.26 15.04
N ALA A 87 27.27 0.39 16.36
CA ALA A 87 25.96 0.35 17.00
C ALA A 87 25.12 1.61 16.66
N PRO A 88 23.80 1.56 16.85
CA PRO A 88 22.92 2.72 16.64
C PRO A 88 23.38 3.98 17.38
N MET A 89 23.23 5.14 16.74
CA MET A 89 23.55 6.46 17.26
C MET A 89 25.04 6.65 17.65
N LYS A 90 25.94 5.90 17.02
CA LYS A 90 27.40 6.04 17.22
C LYS A 90 28.08 6.71 16.03
N TYR A 91 29.30 7.15 16.30
CA TYR A 91 30.26 7.71 15.36
C TYR A 91 31.46 6.77 15.25
N SER A 92 32.13 6.78 14.10
CA SER A 92 33.44 6.15 13.95
C SER A 92 34.55 6.96 14.61
N GLN A 93 35.74 6.36 14.76
CA GLN A 93 36.89 7.07 15.33
C GLN A 93 37.28 8.29 14.48
N GLN A 94 37.28 8.15 13.16
CA GLN A 94 37.57 9.25 12.22
C GLN A 94 36.50 10.35 12.31
N GLU A 95 35.23 9.98 12.45
CA GLU A 95 34.14 10.93 12.62
C GLU A 95 34.21 11.70 13.95
N LEU A 96 34.69 11.05 15.02
CA LEU A 96 34.94 11.71 16.30
C LEU A 96 36.07 12.73 16.21
N GLU A 97 37.13 12.43 15.45
CA GLU A 97 38.23 13.37 15.19
C GLU A 97 37.77 14.59 14.38
N ILE A 98 36.97 14.36 13.33
CA ILE A 98 36.36 15.44 12.52
C ILE A 98 35.43 16.30 13.39
N LYS A 99 34.63 15.67 14.26
CA LYS A 99 33.76 16.37 15.21
C LYS A 99 34.57 17.18 16.22
N ALA A 100 35.72 16.67 16.67
CA ALA A 100 36.64 17.39 17.56
C ALA A 100 37.32 18.58 16.85
N ALA A 101 37.55 18.49 15.54
CA ALA A 101 38.04 19.59 14.71
C ALA A 101 36.99 20.70 14.45
N GLY A 102 35.74 20.50 14.90
CA GLY A 102 34.66 21.50 14.82
C GLY A 102 33.71 21.32 13.63
N ASP A 103 33.91 20.29 12.81
CA ASP A 103 33.04 20.00 11.67
C ASP A 103 31.75 19.27 12.09
N LYS A 104 30.70 19.45 11.28
CA LYS A 104 29.38 18.85 11.55
C LYS A 104 29.33 17.41 11.05
N VAL A 105 29.34 16.46 11.99
CA VAL A 105 29.14 15.03 11.71
C VAL A 105 27.80 14.57 12.28
N PHE A 106 27.03 13.86 11.45
CA PHE A 106 25.74 13.29 11.85
C PHE A 106 25.94 11.88 12.41
N PRO A 107 25.23 11.44 13.46
CA PRO A 107 25.38 10.08 13.95
C PRO A 107 24.71 9.07 13.01
N HIS A 108 25.27 7.87 12.90
CA HIS A 108 24.64 6.75 12.20
C HIS A 108 23.43 6.26 12.99
N ILE A 109 22.20 6.64 12.60
CA ILE A 109 20.98 6.39 13.39
C ILE A 109 20.79 4.89 13.68
N LEU A 110 20.88 4.06 12.65
CA LEU A 110 20.75 2.60 12.77
C LEU A 110 22.10 1.87 12.81
N GLY A 111 23.20 2.62 12.86
CA GLY A 111 24.54 2.06 12.77
C GLY A 111 24.96 1.68 11.35
N THR A 112 26.03 0.91 11.25
CA THR A 112 26.67 0.53 10.00
C THR A 112 26.85 -0.97 9.88
N ASP A 113 26.97 -1.46 8.65
CA ASP A 113 27.21 -2.87 8.38
C ASP A 113 28.72 -3.23 8.45
N SER A 114 29.03 -4.49 8.11
CA SER A 114 30.40 -5.04 8.12
C SER A 114 31.35 -4.37 7.12
N LEU A 115 30.82 -3.60 6.17
CA LEU A 115 31.60 -2.86 5.18
C LEU A 115 31.70 -1.37 5.52
N GLY A 116 31.07 -0.91 6.60
CA GLY A 116 31.06 0.51 6.99
C GLY A 116 30.06 1.35 6.20
N ARG A 117 28.96 0.73 5.76
CA ARG A 117 27.89 1.41 5.01
C ARG A 117 26.74 1.73 5.96
N ASP A 118 26.18 2.94 5.87
CA ASP A 118 25.10 3.38 6.75
C ASP A 118 23.82 2.56 6.51
N THR A 119 23.29 1.97 7.58
CA THR A 119 22.12 1.07 7.50
C THR A 119 20.82 1.83 7.37
N MET A 120 20.73 3.05 7.90
CA MET A 120 19.53 3.89 7.82
C MET A 120 19.25 4.30 6.37
N VAL A 121 20.27 4.76 5.64
CA VAL A 121 20.14 5.07 4.21
C VAL A 121 19.71 3.86 3.42
N ARG A 122 20.35 2.70 3.67
CA ARG A 122 19.99 1.45 3.00
C ARG A 122 18.54 1.06 3.26
N LEU A 123 18.07 1.25 4.48
CA LEU A 123 16.68 0.98 4.84
C LEU A 123 15.72 1.93 4.15
N MET A 124 16.03 3.23 4.05
CA MET A 124 15.18 4.19 3.31
C MET A 124 15.12 3.88 1.80
N TYR A 125 16.27 3.64 1.16
CA TYR A 125 16.34 3.29 -0.26
C TYR A 125 15.68 1.93 -0.55
N GLY A 126 15.91 0.93 0.32
CA GLY A 126 15.23 -0.36 0.24
C GLY A 126 13.72 -0.21 0.34
N SER A 127 13.24 0.61 1.29
CA SER A 127 11.82 0.92 1.44
C SER A 127 11.24 1.57 0.17
N ARG A 128 11.96 2.49 -0.47
CA ARG A 128 11.55 3.12 -1.74
C ARG A 128 11.35 2.08 -2.84
N ILE A 129 12.33 1.19 -3.02
CA ILE A 129 12.27 0.15 -4.06
C ILE A 129 11.11 -0.80 -3.78
N SER A 130 10.95 -1.29 -2.55
CA SER A 130 9.84 -2.19 -2.18
C SER A 130 8.46 -1.56 -2.42
N LEU A 131 8.28 -0.28 -2.11
CA LEU A 131 7.02 0.44 -2.36
C LEU A 131 6.71 0.57 -3.86
N LEU A 132 7.72 0.89 -4.67
CA LEU A 132 7.54 1.01 -6.13
C LEU A 132 7.19 -0.33 -6.76
N VAL A 133 7.90 -1.40 -6.40
CA VAL A 133 7.62 -2.75 -6.91
C VAL A 133 6.23 -3.21 -6.50
N GLY A 134 5.86 -3.06 -5.23
CA GLY A 134 4.53 -3.43 -4.74
C GLY A 134 3.41 -2.65 -5.46
N LEU A 135 3.59 -1.34 -5.66
CA LEU A 135 2.59 -0.51 -6.35
C LEU A 135 2.41 -0.92 -7.82
N VAL A 136 3.50 -1.15 -8.54
CA VAL A 136 3.45 -1.61 -9.94
C VAL A 136 2.83 -3.01 -10.02
N ALA A 137 3.23 -3.93 -9.14
CA ALA A 137 2.67 -5.28 -9.09
C ALA A 137 1.16 -5.25 -8.82
N SER A 138 0.70 -4.54 -7.78
CA SER A 138 -0.72 -4.39 -7.46
C SER A 138 -1.52 -3.77 -8.61
N PHE A 139 -0.94 -2.81 -9.33
CA PHE A 139 -1.59 -2.21 -10.50
C PHE A 139 -1.76 -3.22 -11.65
N LEU A 140 -0.75 -4.04 -11.93
CA LEU A 140 -0.84 -5.11 -12.92
C LEU A 140 -1.85 -6.18 -12.51
N VAL A 141 -1.84 -6.60 -11.25
CA VAL A 141 -2.82 -7.56 -10.70
C VAL A 141 -4.24 -7.00 -10.80
N LEU A 142 -4.44 -5.72 -10.49
CA LEU A 142 -5.74 -5.06 -10.65
C LEU A 142 -6.23 -5.16 -12.10
N ILE A 143 -5.37 -4.87 -13.08
CA ILE A 143 -5.73 -4.93 -14.50
C ILE A 143 -6.07 -6.37 -14.90
N ILE A 144 -5.17 -7.32 -14.64
CA ILE A 144 -5.34 -8.72 -15.06
C ILE A 144 -6.54 -9.34 -14.34
N GLY A 145 -6.61 -9.18 -13.02
CA GLY A 145 -7.69 -9.69 -12.19
C GLY A 145 -9.04 -9.04 -12.52
N SER A 146 -9.07 -7.73 -12.80
CA SER A 146 -10.30 -7.07 -13.23
C SER A 146 -10.76 -7.58 -14.59
N ILE A 147 -9.87 -7.77 -15.57
CA ILE A 147 -10.24 -8.33 -16.87
C ILE A 147 -10.77 -9.76 -16.69
N TYR A 148 -10.03 -10.60 -15.97
CA TYR A 148 -10.39 -11.99 -15.73
C TYR A 148 -11.75 -12.11 -15.01
N GLY A 149 -11.91 -11.38 -13.90
CA GLY A 149 -13.15 -11.36 -13.12
C GLY A 149 -14.33 -10.74 -13.87
N SER A 150 -14.08 -9.72 -14.71
CA SER A 150 -15.14 -9.12 -15.54
C SER A 150 -15.65 -10.10 -16.60
N ILE A 151 -14.75 -10.87 -17.23
CA ILE A 151 -15.15 -11.92 -18.20
C ILE A 151 -15.97 -13.00 -17.51
N ALA A 152 -15.50 -13.51 -16.36
CA ALA A 152 -16.20 -14.53 -15.60
C ALA A 152 -17.60 -14.04 -15.17
N GLY A 153 -17.69 -12.82 -14.63
CA GLY A 153 -18.95 -12.22 -14.19
C GLY A 153 -19.90 -11.81 -15.32
N TYR A 154 -19.39 -11.41 -16.49
CA TYR A 154 -20.22 -11.00 -17.63
C TYR A 154 -20.92 -12.20 -18.30
N PHE A 155 -20.18 -13.29 -18.55
CA PHE A 155 -20.76 -14.48 -19.19
C PHE A 155 -21.48 -15.40 -18.21
N GLY A 156 -20.97 -15.51 -16.98
CA GLY A 156 -21.55 -16.34 -15.92
C GLY A 156 -21.66 -17.83 -16.26
N GLY A 157 -22.29 -18.58 -15.35
CA GLY A 157 -22.64 -19.99 -15.56
C GLY A 157 -21.43 -20.90 -15.78
N LYS A 158 -21.34 -21.54 -16.95
CA LYS A 158 -20.27 -22.51 -17.26
C LYS A 158 -18.91 -21.85 -17.43
N VAL A 159 -18.84 -20.63 -17.96
CA VAL A 159 -17.59 -19.91 -18.18
C VAL A 159 -16.95 -19.58 -16.84
N ASP A 160 -17.73 -18.98 -15.94
CA ASP A 160 -17.33 -18.70 -14.56
C ASP A 160 -16.86 -19.99 -13.83
N MET A 161 -17.63 -21.07 -13.91
CA MET A 161 -17.27 -22.36 -13.28
C MET A 161 -15.90 -22.87 -13.77
N ILE A 162 -15.63 -22.83 -15.08
CA ILE A 162 -14.35 -23.30 -15.64
C ILE A 162 -13.21 -22.38 -15.22
N MET A 163 -13.42 -21.06 -15.32
CA MET A 163 -12.41 -20.07 -14.96
C MET A 163 -12.03 -20.18 -13.48
N MET A 164 -13.02 -20.18 -12.57
CA MET A 164 -12.78 -20.36 -11.15
C MET A 164 -12.10 -21.70 -10.83
N ARG A 165 -12.42 -22.78 -11.57
CA ARG A 165 -11.73 -24.06 -11.39
C ARG A 165 -10.24 -24.00 -11.73
N ILE A 166 -9.85 -23.26 -12.77
CA ILE A 166 -8.44 -23.05 -13.11
C ILE A 166 -7.73 -22.33 -11.97
N VAL A 167 -8.36 -21.28 -11.42
CA VAL A 167 -7.83 -20.50 -10.30
C VAL A 167 -7.67 -21.39 -9.04
N ASP A 168 -8.67 -22.20 -8.71
CA ASP A 168 -8.61 -23.14 -7.58
C ASP A 168 -7.44 -24.13 -7.72
N ILE A 169 -7.20 -24.67 -8.93
CA ILE A 169 -6.10 -25.60 -9.18
C ILE A 169 -4.75 -24.93 -8.95
N ILE A 170 -4.59 -23.68 -9.42
CA ILE A 170 -3.35 -22.92 -9.21
C ILE A 170 -3.11 -22.71 -7.71
N TYR A 171 -4.14 -22.29 -6.96
CA TYR A 171 -4.04 -22.08 -5.51
C TYR A 171 -3.88 -23.36 -4.68
N THR A 172 -4.06 -24.53 -5.28
CA THR A 172 -3.79 -25.81 -4.62
C THR A 172 -2.29 -26.07 -4.51
N VAL A 173 -1.47 -25.46 -5.36
CA VAL A 173 -0.01 -25.61 -5.32
C VAL A 173 0.59 -24.68 -4.26
N PRO A 174 1.47 -25.16 -3.37
CA PRO A 174 2.15 -24.30 -2.40
C PRO A 174 2.88 -23.12 -3.04
N ASP A 175 2.66 -21.90 -2.53
CA ASP A 175 3.22 -20.65 -3.08
C ASP A 175 4.73 -20.70 -3.29
N ILE A 176 5.46 -21.31 -2.34
CA ILE A 176 6.93 -21.45 -2.43
C ILE A 176 7.33 -22.23 -3.68
N LEU A 177 6.59 -23.27 -4.07
CA LEU A 177 6.88 -24.04 -5.27
C LEU A 177 6.65 -23.23 -6.54
N ILE A 178 5.57 -22.43 -6.56
CA ILE A 178 5.28 -21.51 -7.67
C ILE A 178 6.39 -20.47 -7.80
N ILE A 179 6.82 -19.87 -6.69
CA ILE A 179 7.91 -18.88 -6.66
C ILE A 179 9.20 -19.48 -7.26
N ILE A 180 9.60 -20.69 -6.84
CA ILE A 180 10.81 -21.34 -7.34
C ILE A 180 10.67 -21.65 -8.84
N LEU A 181 9.52 -22.17 -9.27
CA LEU A 181 9.26 -22.47 -10.68
C LEU A 181 9.35 -21.21 -11.55
N LEU A 182 8.69 -20.12 -11.13
CA LEU A 182 8.75 -18.84 -11.82
C LEU A 182 10.16 -18.25 -11.80
N MET A 183 10.89 -18.34 -10.69
CA MET A 183 12.26 -17.84 -10.62
C MET A 183 13.17 -18.56 -11.61
N VAL A 184 13.06 -19.89 -11.75
CA VAL A 184 13.88 -20.65 -12.71
C VAL A 184 13.46 -20.38 -14.16
N THR A 185 12.15 -20.31 -14.43
CA THR A 185 11.62 -20.16 -15.80
C THR A 185 11.71 -18.74 -16.33
N LEU A 186 11.50 -17.73 -15.48
CA LEU A 186 11.51 -16.32 -15.86
C LEU A 186 12.88 -15.67 -15.75
N LYS A 187 13.88 -16.32 -15.14
CA LYS A 187 15.24 -15.76 -15.01
C LYS A 187 15.78 -15.27 -16.35
N TYR A 188 15.89 -16.17 -17.33
CA TYR A 188 16.49 -15.84 -18.62
C TYR A 188 15.64 -14.82 -19.41
N PRO A 189 14.31 -15.00 -19.58
CA PRO A 189 13.49 -14.01 -20.29
C PRO A 189 13.52 -12.60 -19.68
N LEU A 190 13.55 -12.49 -18.35
CA LEU A 190 13.55 -11.19 -17.67
C LEU A 190 14.94 -10.53 -17.71
N GLU A 191 16.03 -11.29 -17.57
CA GLU A 191 17.39 -10.77 -17.77
C GLU A 191 17.61 -10.33 -19.22
N ASP A 192 17.11 -11.08 -20.20
CA ASP A 192 17.17 -10.73 -21.61
C ASP A 192 16.40 -9.43 -21.89
N LEU A 193 15.17 -9.32 -21.38
CA LEU A 193 14.36 -8.10 -21.48
C LEU A 193 15.07 -6.89 -20.85
N ALA A 194 15.67 -7.08 -19.67
CA ALA A 194 16.35 -6.02 -18.94
C ALA A 194 17.59 -5.48 -19.67
N ASN A 195 18.31 -6.34 -20.38
CA ASN A 195 19.56 -6.00 -21.06
C ASN A 195 19.32 -5.49 -22.49
N ASN A 196 18.29 -6.00 -23.18
CA ASN A 196 18.06 -5.73 -24.60
C ASN A 196 17.02 -4.64 -24.86
N VAL A 197 16.13 -4.35 -23.90
CA VAL A 197 15.05 -3.36 -24.09
C VAL A 197 15.27 -2.13 -23.20
N PRO A 198 15.45 -0.93 -23.81
CA PRO A 198 15.62 0.30 -23.03
C PRO A 198 14.37 0.58 -22.19
N GLY A 199 14.57 0.88 -20.91
CA GLY A 199 13.50 1.12 -19.94
C GLY A 199 13.17 -0.06 -19.02
N PHE A 200 13.76 -1.25 -19.25
CA PHE A 200 13.59 -2.42 -18.37
C PHE A 200 14.81 -2.75 -17.51
N GLU A 201 15.84 -1.90 -17.52
CA GLU A 201 17.08 -2.06 -16.71
C GLU A 201 16.81 -2.18 -15.21
N TRP A 202 15.70 -1.60 -14.72
CA TRP A 202 15.27 -1.70 -13.32
C TRP A 202 15.08 -3.15 -12.85
N ILE A 203 14.78 -4.08 -13.77
CA ILE A 203 14.62 -5.51 -13.47
C ILE A 203 15.92 -6.08 -12.88
N ASN A 204 17.07 -5.70 -13.44
CA ASN A 204 18.38 -6.13 -12.95
C ASN A 204 18.69 -5.54 -11.56
N THR A 205 18.23 -4.32 -11.30
CA THR A 205 18.42 -3.64 -10.01
C THR A 205 17.60 -4.31 -8.90
N ILE A 206 16.39 -4.78 -9.22
CA ILE A 206 15.45 -5.41 -8.29
C ILE A 206 15.77 -6.89 -8.10
N GLY A 207 16.20 -7.56 -9.17
CA GLY A 207 16.47 -8.98 -9.22
C GLY A 207 15.21 -9.80 -9.51
N VAL A 208 15.36 -10.77 -10.42
CA VAL A 208 14.23 -11.61 -10.89
C VAL A 208 13.55 -12.37 -9.75
N GLY A 209 14.32 -12.86 -8.77
CA GLY A 209 13.75 -13.60 -7.63
C GLY A 209 12.77 -12.75 -6.82
N LEU A 210 13.09 -11.48 -6.56
CA LEU A 210 12.22 -10.58 -5.82
C LEU A 210 10.95 -10.28 -6.63
N ILE A 211 11.07 -10.06 -7.94
CA ILE A 211 9.92 -9.86 -8.84
C ILE A 211 8.98 -11.07 -8.80
N CYS A 212 9.50 -12.29 -8.88
CA CYS A 212 8.68 -13.51 -8.80
C CYS A 212 7.96 -13.65 -7.46
N ILE A 213 8.62 -13.34 -6.35
CA ILE A 213 8.00 -13.32 -5.02
C ILE A 213 6.84 -12.33 -4.98
N PHE A 214 7.05 -11.11 -5.48
CA PHE A 214 5.98 -10.10 -5.54
C PHE A 214 4.82 -10.53 -6.45
N ILE A 215 5.08 -11.16 -7.59
CA ILE A 215 4.04 -11.65 -8.50
C ILE A 215 3.15 -12.70 -7.83
N VAL A 216 3.72 -13.61 -7.02
CA VAL A 216 2.95 -14.68 -6.38
C VAL A 216 2.17 -14.18 -5.16
N PHE A 217 2.71 -13.21 -4.41
CA PHE A 217 2.05 -12.69 -3.21
C PHE A 217 1.14 -11.47 -3.43
N SER A 218 1.17 -10.85 -4.62
CA SER A 218 0.29 -9.71 -4.96
C SER A 218 -1.02 -10.18 -5.56
#